data_AF-T1BP07-F1
#
_entry.id   AF-T1BP07-F1
#
_cell.length_a   1.000
_cell.length_b   1.000
_cell.length_c   1.000
_cell.angle_alpha   90.00
_cell.angle_beta   90.00
_cell.angle_gamma   90.00
#
_symmetry.space_group_name_H-M   'P 1'
#
loop_
_entity.id
_entity.type
_entity.pdbx_description
1 polymer ?
#
loop_
_entity_poly.entity_id
_entity_poly.type
_entity_poly.pdbx_seq_one_letter_code
_entity_poly.pdbx_strand_id
1 'polypeptide(L)'
;PTLSSVEVTISALEQMLRTEVVRKGYRRVVIDSLTALQYFCMKGYDLALGAQSFLRFLSDLRVTTLLTVESPLEDVETPERMLARGEIRLFRWEVDSVTVRAIGVEKLRGSSHDVRLHPYRIGPHGIDINLGSTISRDTLAVVSEPLLGPATTGESPLHDPTPVELL
;
A
#
# COMPACT_ATOMS: atom_id res chain seq x y z
N PRO A 1 2.47 16.38 34.02
CA PRO A 1 1.19 16.57 33.31
C PRO A 1 0.53 15.21 33.03
N THR A 2 -0.44 14.85 33.86
CA THR A 2 -1.35 13.73 33.61
C THR A 2 -2.18 14.07 32.39
N LEU A 3 -1.82 13.47 31.24
CA LEU A 3 -2.71 13.42 30.09
C LEU A 3 -3.97 12.71 30.56
N SER A 4 -5.06 13.44 30.77
CA SER A 4 -6.39 12.85 30.87
C SER A 4 -6.64 12.20 29.51
N SER A 5 -6.38 10.89 29.44
CA SER A 5 -6.68 10.08 28.26
C SER A 5 -8.17 10.19 28.02
N VAL A 6 -8.58 11.10 27.13
CA VAL A 6 -9.87 10.95 26.46
C VAL A 6 -9.70 9.65 25.69
N GLU A 7 -10.29 8.58 26.22
CA GLU A 7 -10.34 7.30 25.54
C GLU A 7 -11.22 7.53 24.31
N VAL A 8 -10.58 7.87 23.19
CA VAL A 8 -11.27 8.09 21.92
C VAL A 8 -11.73 6.73 21.46
N THR A 9 -13.03 6.47 21.61
CA THR A 9 -13.65 5.26 21.07
C THR A 9 -13.68 5.34 19.54
N ILE A 10 -13.66 4.19 18.88
CA ILE A 10 -13.77 4.12 17.43
C ILE A 10 -15.04 4.82 16.93
N SER A 11 -16.16 4.68 17.64
CA SER A 11 -17.43 5.34 17.29
C SER A 11 -17.35 6.87 17.33
N ALA A 12 -16.60 7.45 18.28
CA ALA A 12 -16.39 8.89 18.34
C ALA A 12 -15.58 9.38 17.14
N LEU A 13 -14.55 8.62 16.72
CA LEU A 13 -13.78 8.89 15.51
C LEU A 13 -14.66 8.82 14.26
N GLU A 14 -15.51 7.80 14.13
CA GLU A 14 -16.46 7.66 13.02
C GLU A 14 -17.41 8.86 12.92
N GLN A 15 -17.98 9.30 14.05
CA GLN A 15 -18.88 10.45 14.08
C GLN A 15 -18.16 11.76 13.72
N MET A 16 -16.94 11.96 14.23
CA MET A 16 -16.11 13.11 13.89
C MET A 16 -15.78 13.13 12.40
N LEU A 17 -15.30 12.02 11.84
CA LEU A 17 -14.96 11.88 10.43
C LEU A 17 -16.17 12.18 9.54
N ARG A 18 -17.34 11.60 9.86
CA ARG A 18 -18.58 11.85 9.10
C ARG A 18 -18.94 13.33 9.09
N THR A 19 -18.88 13.96 10.27
CA THR A 19 -19.23 15.38 10.42
C THR A 19 -18.27 16.26 9.63
N GLU A 20 -16.97 16.01 9.73
CA GLU A 20 -15.94 16.79 9.02
C GLU A 20 -16.00 16.63 7.51
N VAL A 21 -16.15 15.39 7.01
CA VAL A 21 -16.27 15.10 5.58
C VAL A 21 -17.47 15.83 4.97
N VAL A 22 -18.63 15.79 5.64
CA VAL A 22 -19.84 16.48 5.16
C VAL A 22 -19.68 17.99 5.25
N ARG A 23 -19.19 18.51 6.39
CA ARG A 23 -19.07 19.95 6.64
C ARG A 23 -18.09 20.64 5.69
N LYS A 24 -16.96 19.99 5.39
CA LYS A 24 -15.89 20.57 4.56
C LYS A 24 -15.90 20.07 3.11
N GLY A 25 -16.72 19.06 2.80
CA GLY A 25 -16.80 18.49 1.46
C GLY A 25 -15.53 17.76 1.03
N TYR A 26 -14.82 17.11 1.97
CA TYR A 26 -13.61 16.37 1.63
C TYR A 26 -13.89 15.26 0.62
N ARG A 27 -13.00 15.10 -0.35
CA ARG A 27 -13.09 14.06 -1.39
C ARG A 27 -12.13 12.90 -1.16
N ARG A 28 -11.12 13.12 -0.30
CA ARG A 28 -10.08 12.15 0.04
C ARG A 28 -9.83 12.17 1.55
N VAL A 29 -9.65 10.99 2.13
CA VAL A 29 -9.28 10.80 3.53
C VAL A 29 -8.09 9.85 3.59
N VAL A 30 -7.11 10.18 4.42
CA VAL A 30 -5.98 9.30 4.71
C VAL A 30 -6.07 8.91 6.18
N ILE A 31 -6.04 7.61 6.45
CA ILE A 31 -5.98 7.05 7.81
C ILE A 31 -4.59 6.47 8.00
N ASP A 32 -3.79 7.13 8.84
CA ASP A 32 -2.42 6.72 9.16
C ASP A 32 -2.28 6.50 10.68
N SER A 33 -2.36 5.28 11.21
CA SER A 33 -2.53 3.99 10.52
C SER A 33 -3.71 3.17 11.08
N LEU A 34 -4.22 2.21 10.29
CA LEU A 34 -5.21 1.25 10.78
C LEU A 34 -4.62 0.39 11.91
N THR A 35 -3.34 0.04 11.81
CA THR A 35 -2.60 -0.71 12.83
C THR A 35 -2.63 0.00 14.19
N ALA A 36 -2.39 1.31 14.22
CA ALA A 36 -2.46 2.10 15.45
C ALA A 36 -3.90 2.17 16.00
N LEU A 37 -4.91 2.33 15.13
CA LEU A 37 -6.31 2.33 15.56
C LEU A 37 -6.73 1.00 16.17
N GLN A 38 -6.32 -0.13 15.58
CA GLN A 38 -6.56 -1.46 16.16
C GLN A 38 -5.92 -1.58 17.54
N TYR A 39 -4.67 -1.11 17.70
CA TYR A 39 -3.95 -1.22 18.97
C TYR A 39 -4.54 -0.35 20.09
N PHE A 40 -4.90 0.90 19.80
CA PHE A 40 -5.34 1.86 20.83
C PHE A 40 -6.85 1.90 21.04
N CYS A 41 -7.65 1.77 19.97
CA CYS A 41 -9.10 2.03 20.01
C CYS A 41 -9.96 0.76 20.00
N MET A 42 -9.37 -0.41 19.70
CA MET A 42 -10.10 -1.68 19.58
C MET A 42 -9.65 -2.73 20.62
N LYS A 43 -8.81 -2.34 21.58
CA LYS A 43 -8.29 -3.22 22.63
C LYS A 43 -9.42 -3.75 23.51
N GLY A 44 -9.50 -5.07 23.68
CA GLY A 44 -10.54 -5.73 24.48
C GLY A 44 -11.80 -6.14 23.69
N TYR A 45 -11.85 -5.86 22.39
CA TYR A 45 -12.88 -6.32 21.46
C TYR A 45 -12.29 -7.33 20.46
N ASP A 46 -13.17 -7.99 19.71
CA ASP A 46 -12.76 -8.70 18.50
C ASP A 46 -12.20 -7.69 17.49
N LEU A 47 -10.86 -7.66 17.38
CA LEU A 47 -10.12 -6.74 16.52
C LEU A 47 -10.54 -6.87 15.05
N ALA A 48 -10.85 -8.09 14.60
CA ALA A 48 -11.25 -8.34 13.22
C ALA A 48 -12.62 -7.73 12.94
N LEU A 49 -13.58 -7.94 13.85
CA LEU A 49 -14.91 -7.34 13.76
C LEU A 49 -14.87 -5.81 13.82
N GLY A 50 -14.06 -5.25 14.74
CA GLY A 50 -13.86 -3.81 14.86
C GLY A 50 -13.30 -3.18 13.59
N ALA A 51 -12.25 -3.78 13.03
CA ALA A 51 -11.67 -3.34 11.76
C ALA A 51 -12.66 -3.47 10.61
N GLN A 52 -13.39 -4.58 10.52
CA GLN A 52 -14.42 -4.80 9.50
C GLN A 52 -15.53 -3.73 9.56
N SER A 53 -16.00 -3.40 10.76
CA SER A 53 -17.00 -2.35 10.95
C SER A 53 -16.49 -0.99 10.49
N PHE A 54 -15.27 -0.63 10.91
CA PHE A 54 -14.66 0.65 10.55
C PHE A 54 -14.42 0.79 9.05
N LEU A 55 -13.92 -0.27 8.38
CA LEU A 55 -13.71 -0.29 6.92
C LEU A 55 -15.03 -0.15 6.14
N ARG A 56 -16.12 -0.74 6.65
CA ARG A 56 -17.46 -0.57 6.07
C ARG A 56 -17.95 0.86 6.25
N PHE A 57 -17.77 1.46 7.43
CA PHE A 57 -18.06 2.86 7.67
C PHE A 57 -17.31 3.77 6.68
N LEU A 58 -16.01 3.55 6.48
CA LEU A 58 -15.20 4.34 5.53
C LEU A 58 -15.71 4.20 4.08
N SER A 59 -16.20 3.00 3.71
CA SER A 59 -16.82 2.78 2.40
C SER A 59 -18.13 3.57 2.24
N ASP A 60 -18.91 3.70 3.32
CA ASP A 60 -20.18 4.45 3.34
C ASP A 60 -19.97 5.98 3.32
N LEU A 61 -18.78 6.49 3.62
CA LEU A 61 -18.46 7.91 3.49
C LEU A 61 -18.48 8.40 2.03
N ARG A 62 -18.44 7.49 1.04
CA ARG A 62 -18.44 7.79 -0.40
C ARG A 62 -17.34 8.78 -0.83
N VAL A 63 -16.20 8.72 -0.15
CA VAL A 63 -14.96 9.43 -0.48
C VAL A 63 -13.84 8.44 -0.79
N THR A 64 -12.79 8.88 -1.47
CA THR A 64 -11.61 8.03 -1.69
C THR A 64 -10.81 7.95 -0.39
N THR A 65 -10.72 6.77 0.19
CA THR A 65 -9.97 6.56 1.44
C THR A 65 -8.69 5.78 1.16
N LEU A 66 -7.56 6.28 1.65
CA LEU A 66 -6.29 5.57 1.73
C LEU A 66 -6.03 5.19 3.18
N LEU A 67 -5.66 3.94 3.42
CA LEU A 67 -5.27 3.46 4.75
C LEU A 67 -3.83 2.98 4.70
N THR A 68 -3.03 3.32 5.71
CA THR A 68 -1.73 2.68 5.94
C THR A 68 -1.93 1.52 6.92
N VAL A 69 -1.24 0.42 6.63
CA VAL A 69 -1.30 -0.82 7.42
C VAL A 69 0.10 -1.38 7.49
N GLU A 70 0.59 -1.63 8.69
CA GLU A 70 1.80 -2.41 8.90
C GLU A 70 1.43 -3.90 8.84
N SER A 71 1.96 -4.61 7.84
CA SER A 71 1.68 -6.03 7.65
C SER A 71 3.02 -6.75 7.46
N PRO A 72 3.49 -7.51 8.47
CA PRO A 72 4.77 -8.20 8.39
C PRO A 72 4.71 -9.49 7.57
N LEU A 73 3.50 -9.98 7.27
CA LEU A 73 3.29 -11.28 6.63
C LEU A 73 2.60 -11.10 5.28
N GLU A 74 3.16 -11.73 4.26
CA GLU A 74 2.66 -11.57 2.90
C GLU A 74 1.29 -12.23 2.70
N ASP A 75 1.07 -13.38 3.35
CA ASP A 75 -0.01 -14.33 3.05
C ASP A 75 -1.10 -14.43 4.14
N VAL A 76 -1.17 -13.47 5.05
CA VAL A 76 -2.23 -13.46 6.08
C VAL A 76 -3.44 -12.71 5.54
N GLU A 77 -4.57 -13.41 5.43
CA GLU A 77 -5.86 -12.78 5.16
C GLU A 77 -6.32 -11.95 6.37
N THR A 78 -6.41 -10.64 6.17
CA THR A 78 -6.87 -9.68 7.18
C THR A 78 -8.12 -8.95 6.70
N PRO A 79 -8.96 -8.40 7.60
CA PRO A 79 -10.17 -7.67 7.21
C PRO A 79 -9.92 -6.56 6.18
N GLU A 80 -8.81 -5.83 6.32
CA GLU A 80 -8.39 -4.81 5.38
C GLU A 80 -7.99 -5.38 4.00
N ARG A 81 -7.31 -6.53 3.95
CA ARG A 81 -7.04 -7.25 2.68
C ARG A 81 -8.32 -7.82 2.07
N MET A 82 -9.29 -8.24 2.85
CA MET A 82 -10.53 -8.76 2.28
C MET A 82 -11.42 -7.64 1.73
N LEU A 83 -11.56 -6.55 2.48
CA LEU A 83 -12.52 -5.48 2.17
C LEU A 83 -11.97 -4.36 1.28
N ALA A 84 -10.65 -4.09 1.29
CA ALA A 84 -10.11 -3.02 0.47
C ALA A 84 -10.30 -3.32 -1.02
N ARG A 85 -10.75 -2.31 -1.79
CA ARG A 85 -10.88 -2.41 -3.25
C ARG A 85 -9.52 -2.53 -3.95
N GLY A 86 -8.50 -1.87 -3.43
CA GLY A 86 -7.14 -1.95 -3.94
C GLY A 86 -6.13 -2.11 -2.82
N GLU A 87 -4.96 -2.62 -3.15
CA GLU A 87 -3.84 -2.75 -2.25
C GLU A 87 -2.56 -2.41 -3.01
N ILE A 88 -1.83 -1.46 -2.46
CA ILE A 88 -0.49 -1.07 -2.89
C ILE A 88 0.44 -1.49 -1.78
N ARG A 89 1.39 -2.37 -2.10
CA ARG A 89 2.36 -2.88 -1.14
C ARG A 89 3.71 -2.23 -1.37
N LEU A 90 4.32 -1.79 -0.26
CA LEU A 90 5.70 -1.34 -0.21
C LEU A 90 6.55 -2.46 0.38
N PHE A 91 7.50 -2.94 -0.38
CA PHE A 91 8.44 -3.96 0.00
C PHE A 91 9.76 -3.35 0.45
N ARG A 92 10.40 -4.04 1.41
CA ARG A 92 11.75 -3.74 1.88
C ARG A 92 12.47 -5.05 2.18
N TRP A 93 13.56 -5.29 1.48
CA TRP A 93 14.47 -6.40 1.75
C TRP A 93 15.86 -5.87 2.09
N GLU A 94 16.60 -6.59 2.91
CA GLU A 94 18.03 -6.36 3.13
C GLU A 94 18.80 -7.47 2.40
N VAL A 95 19.55 -7.12 1.35
CA VAL A 95 20.33 -8.06 0.52
C VAL A 95 21.76 -7.55 0.49
N ASP A 96 22.72 -8.37 0.91
CA ASP A 96 24.16 -8.01 0.93
C ASP A 96 24.46 -6.64 1.57
N SER A 97 23.77 -6.34 2.68
CA SER A 97 23.84 -5.05 3.41
C SER A 97 23.27 -3.83 2.65
N VAL A 98 22.55 -4.06 1.56
CA VAL A 98 21.83 -3.05 0.78
C VAL A 98 20.33 -3.21 1.00
N THR A 99 19.68 -2.10 1.33
CA THR A 99 18.22 -2.06 1.42
C THR A 99 17.60 -1.92 0.02
N VAL A 100 16.96 -2.99 -0.44
CA VAL A 100 16.18 -3.00 -1.67
C VAL A 100 14.73 -2.61 -1.36
N ARG A 101 14.20 -1.64 -2.10
CA ARG A 101 12.81 -1.17 -1.96
C ARG A 101 12.05 -1.34 -3.26
N ALA A 102 10.86 -1.94 -3.18
CA ALA A 102 9.98 -2.07 -4.33
C ALA A 102 8.53 -1.71 -3.99
N ILE A 103 7.78 -1.27 -4.98
CA ILE A 103 6.35 -1.02 -4.89
C ILE A 103 5.61 -1.91 -5.88
N GLY A 104 4.49 -2.48 -5.44
CA GLY A 104 3.62 -3.30 -6.27
C GLY A 104 2.15 -3.04 -5.99
N VAL A 105 1.31 -3.27 -6.99
CA VAL A 105 -0.16 -3.28 -6.82
C VAL A 105 -0.60 -4.74 -6.73
N GLU A 106 -0.94 -5.19 -5.53
CA GLU A 106 -1.37 -6.58 -5.28
C GLU A 106 -2.79 -6.84 -5.81
N LYS A 107 -3.62 -5.79 -5.78
CA LYS A 107 -4.97 -5.83 -6.35
C LYS A 107 -5.49 -4.43 -6.63
N LEU A 108 -6.37 -4.35 -7.63
CA LEU A 108 -7.18 -3.17 -7.92
C LEU A 108 -8.53 -3.59 -8.50
N ARG A 109 -9.48 -3.94 -7.64
CA ARG A 109 -10.78 -4.49 -8.07
C ARG A 109 -11.53 -3.51 -8.98
N GLY A 110 -11.89 -3.96 -10.16
CA GLY A 110 -12.58 -3.18 -11.17
C GLY A 110 -11.66 -2.40 -12.12
N SER A 111 -10.34 -2.62 -12.08
CA SER A 111 -9.40 -2.00 -13.01
C SER A 111 -8.20 -2.92 -13.28
N SER A 112 -7.63 -2.84 -14.48
CA SER A 112 -6.31 -3.41 -14.76
C SER A 112 -5.23 -2.61 -14.03
N HIS A 113 -4.13 -3.27 -13.69
CA HIS A 113 -2.96 -2.66 -13.04
C HIS A 113 -1.68 -3.38 -13.48
N ASP A 114 -0.54 -2.72 -13.29
CA ASP A 114 0.76 -3.38 -13.46
C ASP A 114 0.97 -4.36 -12.30
N VAL A 115 1.26 -5.61 -12.64
CA VAL A 115 1.47 -6.72 -11.69
C VAL A 115 2.94 -6.85 -11.28
N ARG A 116 3.83 -6.09 -11.92
CA ARG A 116 5.27 -6.12 -11.68
C ARG A 116 5.62 -5.27 -10.45
N LEU A 117 6.76 -5.59 -9.85
CA LEU A 117 7.34 -4.79 -8.77
C LEU A 117 8.29 -3.77 -9.38
N HIS A 118 8.17 -2.50 -8.99
CA HIS A 118 9.06 -1.44 -9.44
C HIS A 118 9.95 -0.96 -8.30
N PRO A 119 11.27 -0.78 -8.51
CA PRO A 119 12.11 -0.17 -7.51
C PRO A 119 11.70 1.28 -7.28
N TYR A 120 11.80 1.73 -6.03
CA TYR A 120 11.56 3.13 -5.70
C TYR A 120 12.60 3.66 -4.73
N ARG A 121 12.76 4.99 -4.71
CA ARG A 121 13.57 5.72 -3.74
C ARG A 121 12.70 6.75 -3.04
N ILE A 122 13.09 7.11 -1.82
CA ILE A 122 12.46 8.22 -1.08
C ILE A 122 13.50 9.34 -1.04
N GLY A 123 13.21 10.43 -1.74
CA GLY A 123 14.06 11.61 -1.80
C GLY A 123 13.39 12.85 -1.21
N PRO A 124 13.99 14.03 -1.38
CA PRO A 124 13.44 15.31 -0.89
C PRO A 124 12.05 15.65 -1.45
N HIS A 125 11.66 15.06 -2.58
CA HIS A 125 10.37 15.25 -3.23
C HIS A 125 9.37 14.11 -2.99
N GLY A 126 9.68 13.18 -2.08
CA GLY A 126 8.84 12.02 -1.76
C GLY A 126 9.28 10.76 -2.50
N ILE A 127 8.31 9.90 -2.82
CA ILE A 127 8.52 8.60 -3.47
C ILE A 127 8.75 8.82 -4.97
N ASP A 128 9.87 8.32 -5.47
CA ASP A 128 10.22 8.27 -6.89
C ASP A 128 10.28 6.80 -7.35
N ILE A 129 9.43 6.42 -8.31
CA ILE A 129 9.24 5.04 -8.78
C ILE A 129 9.88 4.90 -10.16
N ASN A 130 10.82 3.97 -10.30
CA ASN A 130 11.45 3.70 -11.59
C ASN A 130 10.64 2.67 -12.39
N LEU A 131 9.81 3.16 -13.30
CA LEU A 131 8.96 2.34 -14.18
C LEU A 131 9.73 1.65 -15.31
N GLY A 132 10.98 2.04 -15.60
CA GLY A 132 11.82 1.39 -16.63
C GLY A 132 12.55 0.13 -16.15
N SER A 133 12.38 -0.22 -14.88
CA SER A 133 12.97 -1.41 -14.28
C SER A 133 11.97 -2.12 -13.39
N THR A 134 12.19 -3.40 -13.18
CA THR A 134 11.35 -4.25 -12.33
C THR A 134 12.22 -5.04 -11.37
N ILE A 135 11.62 -5.53 -10.27
CA ILE A 135 12.27 -6.41 -9.32
C ILE A 135 11.60 -7.78 -9.40
N SER A 136 12.39 -8.83 -9.58
CA SER A 136 11.92 -10.20 -9.40
C SER A 136 11.70 -10.48 -7.92
N ARG A 137 10.49 -10.94 -7.53
CA ARG A 137 10.19 -11.26 -6.12
C ARG A 137 11.06 -12.41 -5.59
N ASP A 138 11.41 -13.36 -6.45
CA ASP A 138 12.15 -14.58 -6.06
C ASP A 138 13.66 -14.31 -5.91
N THR A 139 14.23 -13.52 -6.81
CA THR A 139 15.69 -13.29 -6.86
C THR A 139 16.09 -11.94 -6.27
N LEU A 140 15.13 -11.03 -6.09
CA LEU A 140 15.35 -9.63 -5.73
C LEU A 140 16.24 -8.86 -6.72
N ALA A 141 16.53 -9.44 -7.88
CA ALA A 141 17.32 -8.82 -8.93
C ALA A 141 16.53 -7.72 -9.63
N VAL A 142 17.20 -6.61 -9.91
CA VAL A 142 16.66 -5.51 -10.72
C VAL A 142 16.85 -5.86 -12.19
N VAL A 143 15.74 -6.03 -12.90
CA VAL A 143 15.71 -6.23 -14.34
C VAL A 143 15.34 -4.90 -14.99
N SER A 144 16.29 -4.29 -15.70
CA SER A 144 16.03 -3.10 -16.51
C SER A 144 15.45 -3.54 -17.85
N GLU A 145 14.28 -3.03 -18.24
CA GLU A 145 13.80 -3.24 -19.60
C GLU A 145 14.55 -2.27 -20.54
N PRO A 146 14.94 -2.72 -21.75
CA PRO A 146 15.32 -1.77 -22.78
C PRO A 146 14.13 -0.84 -22.98
N LEU A 147 14.37 0.48 -23.03
CA LEU A 147 13.36 1.45 -23.46
C LEU A 147 12.82 0.97 -24.82
N LEU A 148 11.64 0.35 -24.84
CA LEU A 148 10.97 0.04 -26.10
C LEU A 148 10.69 1.39 -26.77
N GLY A 149 11.46 1.68 -27.81
CA GLY A 149 11.07 2.66 -28.82
C GLY A 149 9.70 2.28 -29.40
N PRO A 150 9.00 3.23 -30.06
CA PRO A 150 7.66 2.97 -30.58
C PRO A 150 7.67 1.69 -31.42
N ALA A 151 6.71 0.81 -31.16
CA ALA A 151 6.65 -0.55 -31.69
C ALA A 151 6.86 -0.58 -33.21
N THR A 152 8.05 -1.02 -33.64
CA THR A 152 8.25 -1.50 -35.00
C THR A 152 7.98 -3.00 -35.01
N THR A 153 6.92 -3.37 -35.70
CA THR A 153 6.62 -4.75 -36.10
C THR A 153 7.85 -5.42 -36.72
N GLY A 154 8.30 -6.54 -36.16
CA GLY A 154 9.22 -7.44 -36.85
C GLY A 154 10.18 -8.20 -35.94
N GLU A 155 9.88 -9.50 -35.78
CA GLU A 155 10.80 -10.62 -35.53
C GLU A 155 11.58 -10.73 -34.19
N SER A 156 11.31 -11.82 -33.47
CA SER A 156 12.15 -12.35 -32.37
C SER A 156 13.55 -12.76 -32.87
N PRO A 157 14.56 -12.68 -31.99
CA PRO A 157 15.17 -13.92 -31.56
C PRO A 157 15.44 -13.98 -30.04
N LEU A 158 15.52 -15.22 -29.55
CA LEU A 158 15.93 -15.59 -28.19
C LEU A 158 17.17 -14.80 -27.74
N HIS A 159 17.11 -14.16 -26.57
CA HIS A 159 18.32 -13.82 -25.82
C HIS A 159 18.08 -13.96 -24.31
N ASP A 160 18.96 -14.72 -23.69
CA ASP A 160 19.08 -14.99 -22.25
C ASP A 160 19.38 -13.68 -21.49
N PRO A 161 18.76 -13.37 -20.33
CA PRO A 161 19.05 -12.15 -19.59
C PRO A 161 20.34 -12.29 -18.78
N THR A 162 21.34 -11.46 -19.07
CA THR A 162 22.52 -11.25 -18.22
C THR A 162 22.12 -10.49 -16.93
N PRO A 163 22.51 -10.96 -15.73
CA PRO A 163 22.38 -10.19 -14.50
C PRO A 163 23.29 -8.95 -14.54
N VAL A 164 22.77 -7.79 -14.14
CA VAL A 164 23.57 -6.58 -13.91
C VAL A 164 23.96 -6.54 -12.43
N GLU A 165 25.26 -6.50 -12.15
CA GLU A 165 25.79 -6.34 -10.79
C GLU A 165 25.30 -5.04 -10.14
N LEU A 166 24.92 -5.15 -8.87
CA LEU A 166 24.46 -4.05 -8.02
C LEU A 166 25.61 -3.05 -7.78
N LEU A 167 25.38 -1.77 -8.12
CA LEU A 167 26.18 -0.62 -7.70
C LEU A 167 25.54 0.07 -6.49
#